data_AF-A0A3D0CU15-F1
#
_entry.id   AF-A0A3D0CU15-F1
#
_cell.length_a   1.000
_cell.length_b   1.000
_cell.length_c   1.000
_cell.angle_alpha   90.00
_cell.angle_beta   90.00
_cell.angle_gamma   90.00
#
_symmetry.space_group_name_H-M   'P 1'
#
loop_
_entity.id
_entity.type
_entity.pdbx_description
1 polymer ?
#
loop_
_entity_poly.entity_id
_entity_poly.type
_entity_poly.pdbx_seq_one_letter_code
_entity_poly.pdbx_strand_id
1 'polypeptide(L)'
;MERVTQTERYWRDKFRLTDEDRDNLLESFITKATPLSTDAIARFLMNERYRAEERVLAARVPANAYQPAGHYQVGDHLVFAALGGGRGEVVGARDGYNPRYDHFTVITVQIEDEAAPREFVTEFKHPHALNLEMGAAQEEQLSPEELYERYGFYVRQKLEQEMAGSDEFVRFGDRWLPTALMVQYNVGHLNIADAMIDITREPLPPRELLKEIGEGAGVAMPIREFSLNYALSQDSRFVNVGTDERPLWSLGRLQ
;
A
#
# COMPACT_ATOMS: atom_id res chain seq x y z
N MET A 1 15.30 18.87 -5.25
CA MET A 1 14.12 18.57 -6.11
C MET A 1 12.95 18.37 -5.17
N GLU A 2 11.80 18.95 -5.47
CA GLU A 2 10.64 18.94 -4.56
C GLU A 2 10.00 17.53 -4.55
N ARG A 3 9.84 16.94 -3.36
CA ARG A 3 9.09 15.68 -3.18
C ARG A 3 7.62 15.97 -3.46
N VAL A 4 7.13 15.57 -4.63
CA VAL A 4 5.77 15.94 -5.07
C VAL A 4 4.70 15.24 -4.24
N THR A 5 4.99 14.02 -3.75
CA THR A 5 4.07 13.26 -2.89
C THR A 5 3.83 13.93 -1.54
N GLN A 6 4.73 14.82 -1.12
CA GLN A 6 4.60 15.58 0.14
C GLN A 6 3.68 16.81 0.01
N THR A 7 3.22 17.13 -1.21
CA THR A 7 2.43 18.33 -1.48
C THR A 7 0.94 18.00 -1.68
N GLU A 8 0.06 18.82 -1.09
CA GLU A 8 -1.39 18.71 -1.29
C GLU A 8 -1.77 18.85 -2.77
N ARG A 9 -1.12 19.79 -3.49
CA ARG A 9 -1.37 20.09 -4.91
C ARG A 9 -1.23 18.84 -5.78
N TYR A 10 -0.28 17.95 -5.47
CA TYR A 10 -0.14 16.70 -6.20
C TYR A 10 -1.38 15.81 -6.05
N TRP A 11 -1.79 15.51 -4.82
CA TRP A 11 -2.93 14.63 -4.55
C TRP A 11 -4.26 15.22 -5.05
N ARG A 12 -4.47 16.52 -4.83
CA ARG A 12 -5.70 17.21 -5.25
C ARG A 12 -5.79 17.39 -6.76
N ASP A 13 -4.72 17.86 -7.40
CA ASP A 13 -4.82 18.35 -8.78
C ASP A 13 -4.18 17.40 -9.81
N LYS A 14 -3.18 16.60 -9.42
CA LYS A 14 -2.35 15.79 -10.35
C LYS A 14 -2.58 14.29 -10.26
N PHE A 15 -2.95 13.76 -9.09
CA PHE A 15 -3.22 12.33 -8.92
C PHE A 15 -4.33 11.87 -9.89
N ARG A 16 -4.05 10.78 -10.60
CA ARG A 16 -4.94 10.05 -11.50
C ARG A 16 -4.59 8.57 -11.42
N LEU A 17 -5.58 7.69 -11.54
CA LEU A 17 -5.31 6.26 -11.61
C LEU A 17 -4.66 5.94 -12.96
N THR A 18 -3.46 5.37 -12.90
CA THR A 18 -2.71 4.90 -14.09
C THR A 18 -2.94 3.42 -14.33
N ASP A 19 -2.60 2.92 -15.52
CA ASP A 19 -2.74 1.49 -15.83
C ASP A 19 -1.88 0.62 -14.90
N GLU A 20 -0.68 1.08 -14.56
CA GLU A 20 0.18 0.42 -13.56
C GLU A 20 -0.48 0.35 -12.17
N ASP A 21 -1.21 1.39 -11.76
CA ASP A 21 -1.95 1.35 -10.50
C ASP A 21 -3.08 0.31 -10.55
N ARG A 22 -3.75 0.16 -11.70
CA ARG A 22 -4.81 -0.84 -11.89
C ARG A 22 -4.26 -2.25 -11.81
N ASP A 23 -3.14 -2.51 -12.49
CA ASP A 23 -2.47 -3.81 -12.47
C ASP A 23 -2.03 -4.18 -11.05
N ASN A 24 -1.36 -3.25 -10.35
CA ASN A 24 -0.94 -3.43 -8.96
C ASN A 24 -2.13 -3.64 -8.02
N LEU A 25 -3.25 -2.94 -8.27
CA LEU A 25 -4.47 -3.10 -7.49
C LEU A 25 -5.11 -4.47 -7.72
N LEU A 26 -5.18 -4.94 -8.97
CA LEU A 26 -5.66 -6.29 -9.32
C LEU A 26 -4.82 -7.36 -8.64
N GLU A 27 -3.49 -7.24 -8.67
CA GLU A 27 -2.60 -8.13 -7.93
C GLU A 27 -2.91 -8.09 -6.43
N SER A 28 -3.09 -6.89 -5.83
CA SER A 28 -3.47 -6.74 -4.43
C SER A 28 -4.75 -7.49 -4.07
N PHE A 29 -5.77 -7.44 -4.95
CA PHE A 29 -7.03 -8.17 -4.77
C PHE A 29 -6.83 -9.68 -4.82
N ILE A 30 -6.03 -10.18 -5.76
CA ILE A 30 -5.71 -11.60 -5.89
C ILE A 30 -4.94 -12.09 -4.66
N THR A 31 -3.88 -11.38 -4.26
CA THR A 31 -3.03 -11.75 -3.12
C THR A 31 -3.81 -11.75 -1.81
N LYS A 32 -4.64 -10.72 -1.57
CA LYS A 32 -5.42 -10.63 -0.33
C LYS A 32 -6.68 -11.49 -0.36
N ALA A 33 -7.13 -11.90 -1.54
CA ALA A 33 -8.33 -12.69 -1.78
C ALA A 33 -9.57 -12.13 -1.04
N THR A 34 -9.73 -10.80 -1.03
CA THR A 34 -10.80 -10.11 -0.29
C THR A 34 -11.20 -8.79 -0.95
N PRO A 35 -12.48 -8.38 -0.89
CA PRO A 35 -12.91 -7.04 -1.28
C PRO A 35 -12.26 -5.96 -0.40
N LEU A 36 -11.88 -4.85 -1.01
CA LEU A 36 -11.15 -3.76 -0.36
C LEU A 36 -12.04 -2.53 -0.24
N SER A 37 -11.92 -1.81 0.88
CA SER A 37 -12.61 -0.53 1.03
C SER A 37 -11.95 0.57 0.21
N THR A 38 -12.70 1.64 -0.08
CA THR A 38 -12.14 2.83 -0.74
C THR A 38 -10.93 3.37 0.02
N ASP A 39 -11.00 3.41 1.36
CA ASP A 39 -9.87 3.79 2.23
C ASP A 39 -8.65 2.87 2.06
N ALA A 40 -8.86 1.54 1.99
CA ALA A 40 -7.77 0.58 1.83
C ALA A 40 -7.07 0.71 0.47
N ILE A 41 -7.84 0.94 -0.59
CA ILE A 41 -7.32 1.17 -1.95
C ILE A 41 -6.53 2.48 -1.98
N ALA A 42 -7.08 3.55 -1.42
CA ALA A 42 -6.41 4.84 -1.36
C ALA A 42 -5.07 4.77 -0.61
N ARG A 43 -5.03 4.11 0.56
CA ARG A 43 -3.78 3.87 1.30
C ARG A 43 -2.76 3.09 0.48
N PHE A 44 -3.19 2.02 -0.17
CA PHE A 44 -2.33 1.20 -1.02
C PHE A 44 -1.67 2.03 -2.14
N LEU A 45 -2.47 2.78 -2.89
CA LEU A 45 -1.98 3.60 -4.00
C LEU A 45 -1.09 4.75 -3.51
N MET A 46 -1.45 5.41 -2.40
CA MET A 46 -0.62 6.47 -1.84
C MET A 46 0.76 5.96 -1.41
N ASN A 47 0.80 4.78 -0.78
CA ASN A 47 2.05 4.12 -0.41
C ASN A 47 2.87 3.70 -1.64
N GLU A 48 2.24 3.18 -2.71
CA GLU A 48 2.97 2.85 -3.94
C GLU A 48 3.58 4.09 -4.61
N ARG A 49 2.87 5.23 -4.62
CA ARG A 49 3.42 6.50 -5.13
C ARG A 49 4.58 7.01 -4.28
N TYR A 50 4.45 6.92 -2.95
CA TYR A 50 5.54 7.25 -2.04
C TYR A 50 6.77 6.39 -2.34
N ARG A 51 6.61 5.06 -2.42
CA ARG A 51 7.70 4.12 -2.70
C ARG A 51 8.32 4.34 -4.07
N ALA A 52 7.52 4.62 -5.10
CA ALA A 52 8.03 4.92 -6.43
C ALA A 52 8.91 6.19 -6.42
N GLU A 53 8.49 7.24 -5.70
CA GLU A 53 9.32 8.44 -5.53
C GLU A 53 10.61 8.15 -4.77
N GLU A 54 10.54 7.39 -3.66
CA GLU A 54 11.74 6.97 -2.92
C GLU A 54 12.71 6.16 -3.79
N ARG A 55 12.21 5.23 -4.63
CA ARG A 55 13.05 4.46 -5.55
C ARG A 55 13.77 5.36 -6.56
N VAL A 56 13.09 6.37 -7.10
CA VAL A 56 13.68 7.34 -8.04
C VAL A 56 14.75 8.20 -7.35
N LEU A 57 14.51 8.60 -6.09
CA LEU A 57 15.49 9.36 -5.31
C LEU A 57 16.71 8.50 -4.95
N ALA A 58 16.49 7.26 -4.51
CA ALA A 58 17.55 6.30 -4.20
C ALA A 58 18.41 5.98 -5.43
N ALA A 59 17.79 5.77 -6.60
CA ALA A 59 18.51 5.48 -7.84
C ALA A 59 19.42 6.63 -8.34
N ARG A 60 19.22 7.86 -7.83
CA ARG A 60 20.08 9.01 -8.15
C ARG A 60 21.29 9.12 -7.24
N VAL A 61 21.29 8.41 -6.12
CA VAL A 61 22.45 8.37 -5.24
C VAL A 61 23.49 7.47 -5.90
N PRO A 62 24.74 7.94 -6.10
CA PRO A 62 25.80 7.12 -6.67
C PRO A 62 25.93 5.80 -5.90
N ALA A 63 26.17 4.69 -6.59
CA ALA A 63 26.35 3.38 -5.95
C ALA A 63 27.50 3.39 -4.92
N ASN A 64 28.49 4.27 -5.12
CA ASN A 64 29.60 4.49 -4.22
C ASN A 64 29.40 5.66 -3.25
N ALA A 65 28.16 6.11 -3.03
CA ALA A 65 27.90 7.12 -2.02
C ALA A 65 28.22 6.56 -0.62
N TYR A 66 28.92 7.36 0.17
CA TYR A 66 29.27 7.02 1.54
C TYR A 66 27.99 6.93 2.41
N GLN A 67 27.85 5.81 3.12
CA GLN A 67 26.79 5.51 4.07
C GLN A 67 27.43 4.96 5.36
N PRO A 68 27.13 5.51 6.54
CA PRO A 68 27.69 5.03 7.81
C PRO A 68 27.45 3.55 8.12
N ALA A 69 26.38 2.93 7.62
CA ALA A 69 26.13 1.49 7.77
C ALA A 69 26.94 0.63 6.78
N GLY A 70 27.57 1.24 5.78
CA GLY A 70 28.34 0.55 4.75
C GLY A 70 29.60 -0.13 5.28
N HIS A 71 30.22 -0.93 4.43
CA HIS A 71 31.55 -1.50 4.64
C HIS A 71 32.45 -1.03 3.50
N TYR A 72 33.64 -0.52 3.84
CA TYR A 72 34.58 0.07 2.88
C TYR A 72 36.01 -0.36 3.21
N GLN A 73 36.82 -0.53 2.16
CA GLN A 73 38.21 -0.95 2.25
C GLN A 73 39.15 0.16 1.77
N VAL A 74 40.41 0.09 2.20
CA VAL A 74 41.46 1.02 1.72
C VAL A 74 41.60 0.86 0.20
N GLY A 75 41.55 1.98 -0.52
CA GLY A 75 41.49 2.06 -1.98
C GLY A 75 40.10 2.27 -2.57
N ASP A 76 39.03 2.19 -1.77
CA ASP A 76 37.67 2.47 -2.26
C ASP A 76 37.47 3.96 -2.55
N HIS A 77 36.82 4.27 -3.69
CA HIS A 77 36.43 5.62 -4.05
C HIS A 77 34.98 5.90 -3.69
N LEU A 78 34.74 6.87 -2.82
CA LEU A 78 33.42 7.20 -2.27
C LEU A 78 32.96 8.60 -2.67
N VAL A 79 31.64 8.79 -2.75
CA VAL A 79 31.00 10.09 -2.96
C VAL A 79 30.30 10.54 -1.68
N PHE A 80 30.60 11.75 -1.20
CA PHE A 80 30.06 12.30 0.03
C PHE A 80 28.94 13.29 -0.30
N ALA A 81 27.69 12.80 -0.35
CA ALA A 81 26.52 13.62 -0.66
C ALA A 81 26.35 14.80 0.32
N ALA A 82 26.61 14.58 1.62
CA ALA A 82 26.56 15.62 2.65
C ALA A 82 27.65 16.70 2.51
N LEU A 83 28.71 16.42 1.74
CA LEU A 83 29.80 17.35 1.44
C LEU A 83 29.67 17.91 0.02
N GLY A 84 28.44 18.10 -0.46
CA GLY A 84 28.18 18.66 -1.79
C GLY A 84 28.54 17.73 -2.95
N GLY A 85 28.70 16.43 -2.70
CA GLY A 85 29.09 15.45 -3.72
C GLY A 85 30.59 15.32 -3.92
N GLY A 86 31.42 15.77 -2.97
CA GLY A 86 32.86 15.57 -2.98
C GLY A 86 33.24 14.10 -3.11
N ARG A 87 34.27 13.81 -3.88
CA ARG A 87 34.82 12.46 -4.08
C ARG A 87 36.03 12.28 -3.16
N GLY A 88 36.23 11.07 -2.66
CA GLY A 88 37.41 10.76 -1.87
C GLY A 88 37.80 9.30 -1.94
N GLU A 89 39.07 9.03 -1.63
CA GLU A 89 39.62 7.68 -1.57
C GLU A 89 39.87 7.30 -0.11
N VAL A 90 39.51 6.07 0.27
CA VAL A 90 39.81 5.54 1.59
C VAL A 90 41.30 5.23 1.68
N VAL A 91 42.02 5.98 2.52
CA VAL A 91 43.47 5.85 2.72
C VAL A 91 43.83 5.10 4.02
N GLY A 92 42.85 4.82 4.87
CA GLY A 92 43.06 4.07 6.11
C GLY A 92 41.76 3.54 6.70
N ALA A 93 41.86 2.51 7.52
CA ALA A 93 40.75 1.96 8.30
C ALA A 93 41.26 1.49 9.67
N ARG A 94 40.49 1.76 10.72
CA ARG A 94 40.81 1.35 12.10
C ARG A 94 39.54 1.03 12.88
N ASP A 95 39.65 0.14 13.87
CA ASP A 95 38.51 -0.15 14.74
C ASP A 95 38.14 1.07 15.59
N GLY A 96 36.84 1.37 15.62
CA GLY A 96 36.25 2.39 16.45
C GLY A 96 35.86 1.81 17.82
N TYR A 97 36.23 2.52 18.88
CA TYR A 97 35.84 2.16 20.24
C TYR A 97 35.08 3.30 20.90
N ASN A 98 33.81 3.07 21.23
CA ASN A 98 33.01 4.00 22.01
C ASN A 98 32.26 3.23 23.11
N PRO A 99 32.42 3.56 24.40
CA PRO A 99 31.71 2.88 25.49
C PRO A 99 30.18 2.89 25.38
N ARG A 100 29.60 3.76 24.54
CA ARG A 100 28.16 3.91 24.32
C ARG A 100 27.62 3.14 23.12
N TYR A 101 28.48 2.72 22.19
CA TYR A 101 28.05 2.09 20.93
C TYR A 101 28.76 0.75 20.76
N ASP A 102 28.10 -0.18 20.06
CA ASP A 102 28.72 -1.44 19.66
C ASP A 102 29.88 -1.19 18.70
N HIS A 103 30.61 -2.26 18.34
CA HIS A 103 31.72 -2.18 17.39
C HIS A 103 31.30 -1.49 16.08
N PHE A 104 32.10 -0.50 15.67
CA PHE A 104 32.06 0.15 14.36
C PHE A 104 33.50 0.36 13.87
N THR A 105 33.67 0.65 12.60
CA THR A 105 34.98 0.92 11.99
C THR A 105 35.08 2.41 11.67
N VAL A 106 36.28 2.97 11.70
CA VAL A 106 36.57 4.35 11.30
C VAL A 106 37.47 4.31 10.07
N ILE A 107 37.00 4.87 8.96
CA ILE A 107 37.78 5.02 7.74
C ILE A 107 38.37 6.43 7.69
N THR A 108 39.61 6.53 7.23
CA THR A 108 40.27 7.79 6.89
C THR A 108 40.17 7.98 5.39
N VAL A 109 39.57 9.08 4.94
CA VAL A 109 39.33 9.37 3.53
C VAL A 109 40.05 10.65 3.12
N GLN A 110 40.82 10.57 2.04
CA GLN A 110 41.40 11.72 1.37
C GLN A 110 40.38 12.25 0.36
N ILE A 111 39.78 13.40 0.66
CA ILE A 111 38.79 14.05 -0.22
C ILE A 111 39.55 14.87 -1.27
N GLU A 112 39.05 14.84 -2.51
CA GLU A 112 39.48 15.73 -3.58
C GLU A 112 39.35 17.20 -3.12
N ASP A 113 40.33 18.04 -3.46
CA ASP A 113 40.40 19.46 -3.09
C ASP A 113 40.61 19.79 -1.60
N GLU A 114 40.81 18.79 -0.73
CA GLU A 114 41.15 19.01 0.68
C GLU A 114 42.59 18.60 1.02
N ALA A 115 43.33 19.47 1.70
CA ALA A 115 44.73 19.20 2.05
C ALA A 115 44.90 18.17 3.18
N ALA A 116 43.87 17.97 4.01
CA ALA A 116 43.91 17.05 5.15
C ALA A 116 42.86 15.95 4.98
N PRO A 117 43.20 14.68 5.28
CA PRO A 117 42.23 13.61 5.26
C PRO A 117 41.23 13.75 6.41
N ARG A 118 40.01 13.26 6.19
CA ARG A 118 38.93 13.26 7.19
C ARG A 118 38.59 11.85 7.64
N GLU A 119 38.13 11.71 8.87
CA GLU A 119 37.66 10.43 9.41
C GLU A 119 36.14 10.32 9.35
N PHE A 120 35.67 9.13 8.99
CA PHE A 120 34.25 8.80 8.86
C PHE A 120 33.96 7.46 9.51
N VAL A 121 32.77 7.31 10.10
CA VAL A 121 32.34 6.05 10.72
C VAL A 121 31.77 5.11 9.66
N THR A 122 32.05 3.82 9.75
CA THR A 122 31.50 2.78 8.88
C THR A 122 31.05 1.59 9.73
N GLU A 123 30.23 0.70 9.17
CA GLU A 123 29.61 -0.43 9.89
C GLU A 123 28.80 0.00 11.13
N PHE A 124 28.27 1.22 11.11
CA PHE A 124 27.48 1.78 12.20
C PHE A 124 26.06 1.20 12.15
N LYS A 125 25.77 0.28 13.09
CA LYS A 125 24.50 -0.46 13.15
C LYS A 125 23.31 0.34 13.69
N HIS A 126 23.51 1.58 14.13
CA HIS A 126 22.45 2.44 14.67
C HIS A 126 21.86 3.37 13.59
N PRO A 127 20.60 3.83 13.75
CA PRO A 127 19.98 4.83 12.88
C PRO A 127 20.87 6.02 12.60
N HIS A 128 21.08 6.34 11.32
CA HIS A 128 21.86 7.50 10.90
C HIS A 128 21.21 8.18 9.69
N ALA A 129 21.12 9.51 9.73
CA ALA A 129 20.48 10.33 8.69
C ALA A 129 21.14 10.29 7.30
N LEU A 130 22.23 9.53 7.13
CA LEU A 130 22.98 9.39 5.88
C LEU A 130 22.81 8.00 5.26
N ASN A 131 22.18 7.05 5.97
CA ASN A 131 21.86 5.74 5.43
C ASN A 131 20.56 5.82 4.64
N LEU A 132 20.56 5.27 3.42
CA LEU A 132 19.39 5.27 2.53
C LEU A 132 18.35 4.21 2.95
N GLU A 133 18.81 3.05 3.43
CA GLU A 133 17.93 1.93 3.79
C GLU A 133 17.30 2.06 5.18
N MET A 134 17.99 2.74 6.09
CA MET A 134 17.48 3.06 7.42
C MET A 134 16.94 4.47 7.39
N GLY A 135 15.77 4.61 6.75
CA GLY A 135 15.00 5.85 6.57
C GLY A 135 15.50 6.94 7.49
N ALA A 136 16.42 7.76 6.95
CA ALA A 136 16.92 8.91 7.65
C ALA A 136 15.70 9.62 8.22
N ALA A 137 15.67 9.80 9.54
CA ALA A 137 14.72 10.69 10.19
C ALA A 137 14.97 12.09 9.63
N GLN A 138 14.43 12.37 8.44
CA GLN A 138 14.19 13.72 7.96
C GLN A 138 12.98 14.15 8.76
N GLU A 139 13.22 14.86 9.88
CA GLU A 139 12.24 15.28 10.89
C GLU A 139 11.06 16.15 10.33
N GLU A 140 10.92 16.27 9.01
CA GLU A 140 9.89 17.05 8.31
C GLU A 140 9.12 16.28 7.21
N GLN A 141 9.46 15.01 6.93
CA GLN A 141 8.76 14.23 5.91
C GLN A 141 7.57 13.47 6.52
N LEU A 142 6.39 13.64 5.94
CA LEU A 142 5.21 12.87 6.31
C LEU A 142 5.39 11.42 5.84
N SER A 143 5.19 10.48 6.76
CA SER A 143 5.05 9.06 6.47
C SER A 143 3.86 8.78 5.54
N PRO A 144 3.80 7.61 4.88
CA PRO A 144 2.65 7.23 4.05
C PRO A 144 1.31 7.33 4.79
N GLU A 145 1.28 6.93 6.06
CA GLU A 145 0.10 7.05 6.93
C GLU A 145 -0.28 8.51 7.19
N GLU A 146 0.69 9.38 7.53
CA GLU A 146 0.42 10.81 7.74
C GLU A 146 -0.02 11.53 6.46
N LEU A 147 0.57 11.15 5.31
CA LEU A 147 0.12 11.61 4.00
C LEU A 147 -1.33 11.20 3.74
N TYR A 148 -1.69 9.96 4.07
CA TYR A 148 -3.05 9.48 3.94
C TYR A 148 -4.03 10.27 4.82
N GLU A 149 -3.70 10.47 6.09
CA GLU A 149 -4.55 11.24 7.01
C GLU A 149 -4.77 12.66 6.51
N ARG A 150 -3.76 13.27 5.90
CA ARG A 150 -3.82 14.65 5.42
C ARG A 150 -4.48 14.82 4.06
N TYR A 151 -4.21 13.91 3.12
CA TYR A 151 -4.56 14.09 1.70
C TYR A 151 -5.41 12.95 1.14
N GLY A 152 -5.64 11.88 1.89
CA GLY A 152 -6.39 10.69 1.45
C GLY A 152 -7.82 10.99 1.02
N PHE A 153 -8.44 12.06 1.52
CA PHE A 153 -9.74 12.54 1.05
C PHE A 153 -9.78 12.78 -0.47
N TYR A 154 -8.77 13.47 -1.02
CA TYR A 154 -8.71 13.77 -2.45
C TYR A 154 -8.56 12.51 -3.30
N VAL A 155 -7.80 11.54 -2.80
CA VAL A 155 -7.56 10.26 -3.47
C VAL A 155 -8.84 9.43 -3.47
N ARG A 156 -9.52 9.29 -2.32
CA ARG A 156 -10.79 8.57 -2.21
C ARG A 156 -11.85 9.13 -3.15
N GLN A 157 -12.05 10.45 -3.18
CA GLN A 157 -13.05 11.07 -4.04
C GLN A 157 -12.81 10.76 -5.53
N LYS A 158 -11.54 10.79 -5.97
CA LYS A 158 -11.18 10.43 -7.35
C LYS A 158 -11.37 8.95 -7.64
N LEU A 159 -11.00 8.08 -6.70
CA LEU A 159 -11.18 6.64 -6.82
C LEU A 159 -12.65 6.26 -6.95
N GLU A 160 -13.52 6.82 -6.11
CA GLU A 160 -14.95 6.53 -6.20
C GLU A 160 -15.53 6.94 -7.56
N GLN A 161 -15.11 8.09 -8.10
CA GLN A 161 -15.55 8.56 -9.41
C GLN A 161 -15.02 7.68 -10.55
N GLU A 162 -13.71 7.38 -10.56
CA GLU A 162 -13.06 6.64 -11.64
C GLU A 162 -13.43 5.15 -11.62
N MET A 163 -13.59 4.53 -10.44
CA MET A 163 -13.97 3.13 -10.31
C MET A 163 -15.47 2.91 -10.56
N ALA A 164 -16.35 3.81 -10.12
CA ALA A 164 -17.78 3.70 -10.40
C ALA A 164 -18.11 3.88 -11.88
N GLY A 165 -17.26 4.58 -12.64
CA GLY A 165 -17.40 4.75 -14.09
C GLY A 165 -16.83 3.60 -14.92
N SER A 166 -16.28 2.55 -14.30
CA SER A 166 -15.65 1.42 -14.98
C SER A 166 -16.40 0.11 -14.73
N ASP A 167 -16.54 -0.74 -15.75
CA ASP A 167 -17.12 -2.08 -15.62
C ASP A 167 -16.13 -3.11 -15.03
N GLU A 168 -14.88 -2.71 -14.80
CA GLU A 168 -13.83 -3.56 -14.23
C GLU A 168 -14.05 -3.88 -12.75
N PHE A 169 -14.79 -3.03 -12.03
CA PHE A 169 -15.00 -3.14 -10.60
C PHE A 169 -16.48 -3.04 -10.27
N VAL A 170 -16.90 -3.87 -9.32
CA VAL A 170 -18.22 -3.80 -8.70
C VAL A 170 -18.11 -3.25 -7.29
N ARG A 171 -19.12 -2.48 -6.87
CA ARG A 171 -19.22 -1.90 -5.52
C ARG A 171 -20.40 -2.50 -4.77
N PHE A 172 -20.18 -2.84 -3.50
CA PHE A 172 -21.24 -3.11 -2.53
C PHE A 172 -20.87 -2.42 -1.21
N GLY A 173 -21.71 -1.47 -0.77
CA GLY A 173 -21.36 -0.57 0.34
C GLY A 173 -20.13 0.28 0.03
N ASP A 174 -19.13 0.28 0.91
CA ASP A 174 -17.82 0.91 0.69
C ASP A 174 -16.76 -0.05 0.12
N ARG A 175 -17.13 -1.29 -0.21
CA ARG A 175 -16.19 -2.29 -0.70
C ARG A 175 -16.25 -2.43 -2.21
N TRP A 176 -15.08 -2.67 -2.78
CA TRP A 176 -14.86 -2.91 -4.20
C TRP A 176 -14.29 -4.30 -4.41
N LEU A 177 -14.63 -4.91 -5.55
CA LEU A 177 -14.02 -6.14 -6.02
C LEU A 177 -13.93 -6.09 -7.56
N PRO A 178 -12.83 -6.57 -8.17
CA PRO A 178 -12.77 -6.73 -9.61
C PRO A 178 -13.85 -7.70 -10.10
N THR A 179 -14.56 -7.34 -11.17
CA THR A 179 -15.62 -8.15 -11.78
C THR A 179 -15.10 -9.55 -12.17
N ALA A 180 -13.84 -9.64 -12.60
CA ALA A 180 -13.17 -10.89 -12.97
C ALA A 180 -12.97 -11.86 -11.79
N LEU A 181 -13.00 -11.38 -10.54
CA LEU A 181 -12.83 -12.21 -9.34
C LEU A 181 -14.18 -12.62 -8.71
N MET A 182 -15.30 -12.16 -9.25
CA MET A 182 -16.62 -12.45 -8.69
C MET A 182 -17.03 -13.91 -8.88
N VAL A 183 -17.77 -14.42 -7.89
CA VAL A 183 -18.56 -15.65 -8.05
C VAL A 183 -19.91 -15.30 -8.63
N GLN A 184 -20.32 -16.00 -9.68
CA GLN A 184 -21.60 -15.72 -10.35
C GLN A 184 -22.74 -16.46 -9.66
N TYR A 185 -23.73 -15.72 -9.16
CA TYR A 185 -24.97 -16.27 -8.60
C TYR A 185 -26.12 -16.05 -9.57
N ASN A 186 -26.68 -17.15 -10.08
CA ASN A 186 -27.83 -17.11 -10.98
C ASN A 186 -29.16 -17.17 -10.22
N VAL A 187 -30.28 -17.07 -10.93
CA VAL A 187 -31.64 -17.11 -10.36
C VAL A 187 -31.91 -18.37 -9.52
N GLY A 188 -31.33 -19.52 -9.87
CA GLY A 188 -31.46 -20.75 -9.10
C GLY A 188 -30.82 -20.62 -7.71
N HIS A 189 -29.63 -20.03 -7.63
CA HIS A 189 -28.97 -19.72 -6.35
C HIS A 189 -29.78 -18.73 -5.51
N LEU A 190 -30.35 -17.71 -6.16
CA LEU A 190 -31.20 -16.73 -5.46
C LEU A 190 -32.49 -17.39 -4.95
N ASN A 191 -33.08 -18.34 -5.68
CA ASN A 191 -34.26 -19.09 -5.20
C ASN A 191 -33.96 -19.95 -3.98
N ILE A 192 -32.74 -20.48 -3.85
CA ILE A 192 -32.31 -21.18 -2.63
C ILE A 192 -32.28 -20.19 -1.45
N ALA A 193 -31.69 -19.00 -1.64
CA ALA A 193 -31.66 -17.97 -0.61
C ALA A 193 -33.07 -17.52 -0.19
N ASP A 194 -33.96 -17.33 -1.16
CA ASP A 194 -35.38 -17.00 -0.97
C ASP A 194 -36.08 -18.05 -0.08
N ALA A 195 -35.97 -19.32 -0.46
CA ALA A 195 -36.54 -20.43 0.30
C ALA A 195 -35.98 -20.53 1.73
N MET A 196 -34.68 -20.28 1.92
CA MET A 196 -34.09 -20.27 3.26
C MET A 196 -34.70 -19.18 4.14
N ILE A 197 -34.81 -17.95 3.64
CA ILE A 197 -35.38 -16.83 4.40
C ILE A 197 -36.87 -17.06 4.68
N ASP A 198 -37.62 -17.64 3.75
CA ASP A 198 -39.04 -17.98 3.95
C ASP A 198 -39.23 -19.05 5.03
N ILE A 199 -38.36 -20.07 5.06
CA ILE A 199 -38.40 -21.14 6.08
C ILE A 199 -38.04 -20.61 7.47
N THR A 200 -36.96 -19.84 7.58
CA THR A 200 -36.52 -19.30 8.89
C THR A 200 -37.40 -18.17 9.39
N ARG A 201 -38.03 -17.43 8.46
CA ARG A 201 -38.80 -16.19 8.72
C ARG A 201 -38.00 -15.10 9.44
N GLU A 202 -36.68 -15.15 9.33
CA GLU A 202 -35.74 -14.22 9.95
C GLU A 202 -34.73 -13.71 8.90
N PRO A 203 -34.26 -12.46 9.01
CA PRO A 203 -33.19 -11.97 8.15
C PRO A 203 -31.89 -12.78 8.32
N LEU A 204 -31.28 -13.20 7.21
CA LEU A 204 -30.09 -14.05 7.24
C LEU A 204 -28.86 -13.32 6.71
N PRO A 205 -27.67 -13.50 7.34
CA PRO A 205 -26.43 -13.01 6.78
C PRO A 205 -26.02 -13.86 5.56
N PRO A 206 -25.23 -13.31 4.63
CA PRO A 206 -24.80 -14.01 3.40
C PRO A 206 -24.09 -15.33 3.69
N ARG A 207 -23.34 -15.39 4.80
CA ARG A 207 -22.60 -16.59 5.21
C ARG A 207 -23.50 -17.78 5.53
N GLU A 208 -24.68 -17.53 6.09
CA GLU A 208 -25.66 -18.60 6.36
C GLU A 208 -26.29 -19.08 5.03
N LEU A 209 -26.67 -18.15 4.15
CA LEU A 209 -27.20 -18.48 2.82
C LEU A 209 -26.23 -19.31 1.98
N LEU A 210 -24.93 -19.01 2.05
CA LEU A 210 -23.88 -19.72 1.31
C LEU A 210 -23.70 -21.19 1.71
N LYS A 211 -24.20 -21.62 2.88
CA LYS A 211 -24.12 -23.01 3.31
C LYS A 211 -24.96 -23.93 2.41
N GLU A 212 -26.13 -23.47 2.01
CA GLU A 212 -27.05 -24.25 1.15
C GLU A 212 -26.82 -23.97 -0.35
N ILE A 213 -26.40 -22.76 -0.73
CA ILE A 213 -26.15 -22.44 -2.15
C ILE A 213 -24.97 -23.25 -2.72
N GLY A 214 -23.93 -23.51 -1.93
CA GLY A 214 -22.81 -24.39 -2.33
C GLY A 214 -21.86 -23.88 -3.44
N GLU A 215 -22.20 -22.79 -4.14
CA GLU A 215 -21.42 -22.26 -5.27
C GLU A 215 -20.10 -21.59 -4.86
N GLY A 216 -19.05 -21.75 -5.67
CA GLY A 216 -17.72 -21.17 -5.42
C GLY A 216 -16.86 -21.92 -4.40
N ALA A 217 -17.05 -23.23 -4.23
CA ALA A 217 -16.23 -24.08 -3.34
C ALA A 217 -14.76 -24.12 -3.82
N GLY A 218 -13.94 -23.17 -3.34
CA GLY A 218 -12.56 -22.96 -3.80
C GLY A 218 -12.18 -21.48 -3.85
N VAL A 219 -13.19 -20.61 -3.89
CA VAL A 219 -13.03 -19.16 -3.76
C VAL A 219 -13.07 -18.77 -2.29
N ALA A 220 -12.22 -17.80 -1.91
CA ALA A 220 -12.17 -17.30 -0.54
C ALA A 220 -13.54 -16.79 -0.08
N MET A 221 -13.92 -17.10 1.17
CA MET A 221 -15.24 -16.75 1.72
C MET A 221 -15.58 -15.25 1.58
N PRO A 222 -14.66 -14.29 1.83
CA PRO A 222 -14.98 -12.87 1.66
C PRO A 222 -15.43 -12.49 0.24
N ILE A 223 -14.86 -13.14 -0.78
CA ILE A 223 -15.24 -12.93 -2.19
C ILE A 223 -16.63 -13.52 -2.46
N ARG A 224 -16.91 -14.72 -1.95
CA ARG A 224 -18.23 -15.38 -2.06
C ARG A 224 -19.33 -14.54 -1.40
N GLU A 225 -19.09 -14.10 -0.17
CA GLU A 225 -20.03 -13.26 0.58
C GLU A 225 -20.29 -11.93 -0.15
N PHE A 226 -19.23 -11.26 -0.62
CA PHE A 226 -19.37 -10.03 -1.40
C PHE A 226 -20.16 -10.24 -2.69
N SER A 227 -19.83 -11.28 -3.44
CA SER A 227 -20.49 -11.58 -4.72
C SER A 227 -21.96 -11.93 -4.52
N LEU A 228 -22.30 -12.65 -3.44
CA LEU A 228 -23.69 -12.94 -3.08
C LEU A 228 -24.44 -11.68 -2.64
N ASN A 229 -23.84 -10.84 -1.80
CA ASN A 229 -24.42 -9.56 -1.39
C ASN A 229 -24.71 -8.67 -2.59
N TYR A 230 -23.77 -8.59 -3.53
CA TYR A 230 -23.98 -7.87 -4.78
C TYR A 230 -25.15 -8.46 -5.56
N ALA A 231 -25.19 -9.77 -5.80
CA ALA A 231 -26.28 -10.42 -6.54
C ALA A 231 -27.66 -10.21 -5.87
N LEU A 232 -27.75 -10.34 -4.54
CA LEU A 232 -28.99 -10.10 -3.79
C LEU A 232 -29.42 -8.62 -3.87
N SER A 233 -28.49 -7.68 -3.86
CA SER A 233 -28.80 -6.24 -3.99
C SER A 233 -29.41 -5.86 -5.34
N GLN A 234 -29.17 -6.67 -6.37
CA GLN A 234 -29.71 -6.45 -7.72
C GLN A 234 -31.07 -7.13 -7.92
N ASP A 235 -31.54 -7.95 -6.99
CA ASP A 235 -32.82 -8.66 -7.08
C ASP A 235 -33.84 -8.03 -6.13
N SER A 236 -34.95 -7.53 -6.70
CA SER A 236 -35.98 -6.78 -5.98
C SER A 236 -36.71 -7.56 -4.88
N ARG A 237 -36.58 -8.89 -4.85
CA ARG A 237 -37.17 -9.72 -3.78
C ARG A 237 -36.45 -9.52 -2.45
N PHE A 238 -35.17 -9.19 -2.49
CA PHE A 238 -34.33 -9.12 -1.30
C PHE A 238 -34.16 -7.69 -0.83
N VAL A 239 -34.24 -7.51 0.49
CA VAL A 239 -34.01 -6.24 1.16
C VAL A 239 -32.94 -6.45 2.21
N ASN A 240 -31.88 -5.65 2.16
CA ASN A 240 -30.89 -5.60 3.24
C ASN A 240 -31.50 -4.78 4.40
N VAL A 241 -31.75 -5.45 5.52
CA VAL A 241 -32.23 -4.82 6.78
C VAL A 241 -31.10 -4.62 7.79
N GLY A 242 -29.87 -4.98 7.43
CA GLY A 242 -28.65 -4.73 8.20
C GLY A 242 -27.92 -3.47 7.75
N THR A 243 -26.61 -3.42 7.99
CA THR A 243 -25.72 -2.40 7.41
C THR A 243 -24.98 -2.97 6.21
N ASP A 244 -24.37 -2.14 5.36
CA ASP A 244 -23.57 -2.66 4.24
C ASP A 244 -22.33 -3.44 4.71
N GLU A 245 -21.80 -3.12 5.90
CA GLU A 245 -20.69 -3.86 6.52
C GLU A 245 -21.13 -5.20 7.12
N ARG A 246 -22.39 -5.29 7.56
CA ARG A 246 -22.99 -6.47 8.18
C ARG A 246 -24.39 -6.68 7.59
N PRO A 247 -24.47 -7.11 6.33
CA PRO A 247 -25.75 -7.24 5.64
C PRO A 247 -26.56 -8.37 6.24
N LEU A 248 -27.86 -8.13 6.36
CA LEU A 248 -28.87 -9.10 6.78
C LEU A 248 -29.98 -9.06 5.73
N TRP A 249 -30.18 -10.15 5.02
CA TRP A 249 -31.11 -10.22 3.91
C TRP A 249 -32.46 -10.76 4.37
N SER A 250 -33.52 -10.05 4.02
CA SER A 250 -34.91 -10.45 4.22
C SER A 250 -35.68 -10.39 2.90
N LEU A 251 -36.86 -11.02 2.86
CA LEU A 251 -37.77 -10.89 1.72
C LEU A 251 -38.59 -9.62 1.86
N GLY A 252 -38.55 -8.78 0.82
CA GLY A 252 -39.48 -7.68 0.66
C GLY A 252 -40.89 -8.25 0.56
N ARG A 253 -41.73 -8.03 1.57
CA ARG A 253 -43.13 -8.45 1.49
C ARG A 253 -43.78 -7.69 0.35
N LEU A 254 -44.11 -8.41 -0.73
CA LEU A 254 -45.01 -7.93 -1.78
C LEU A 254 -46.30 -7.45 -1.11
N GLN A 255 -46.58 -6.15 -1.21
CA GLN A 255 -47.92 -5.62 -0.96
C GLN A 255 -48.80 -5.85 -2.19
#